data_AF-C7ZAV9-F1
#
_entry.id   AF-C7ZAV9-F1
#
_cell.length_a   1.000
_cell.length_b   1.000
_cell.length_c   1.000
_cell.angle_alpha   90.00
_cell.angle_beta   90.00
_cell.angle_gamma   90.00
#
_symmetry.space_group_name_H-M   'P 1'
#
loop_
_entity.id
_entity.type
_entity.pdbx_description
1 polymer ?
#
loop_
_entity_poly.entity_id
_entity_poly.type
_entity_poly.pdbx_seq_one_letter_code
_entity_poly.pdbx_strand_id
1 'polypeptide(L)'
;MAPLLTACLDFCEHYQIDTFPGFINTKLMNLMPDIVDMPEISVDPASLVLYYSVLYHGSLMISDATRRQEGTLEQKIYICCLRAIPAWEGQAAKTKTDLIAAILLMRASLQQCDFEFSWRMYKLVCECVQTLNMHKIDQSFPSILMSPELLSDGADHNRKGLWGLVLVDLFFRLLHDKPATMTANLTEWRVNLPWLNSDPGLTEHVVPTLVFLVKSRLTFLLLRFFDIFTEDTQDKSSVVNSVEGLCGEIEDLFEEWSLRDSITKQEDNSAFWWMLYDLVTTGYSCVMVMIYKIAALQSDRSGTPCTADDVPVTPLSVNTARRILDLAQLSLRRYPSPATASYEFGAFRCYVAYGCMVNHLSKSDPKELGSTAAQDMKLLEEVAHSTGVIAETDRDLLPLARTLHELNEGIYASWKERTGGNDGMTGEDGG
;
A
#
# COMPACT_ATOMS: atom_id res chain seq x y z
N MET A 1 -3.97 -11.12 27.81
CA MET A 1 -3.50 -12.43 27.33
C MET A 1 -4.39 -13.00 26.23
N ALA A 2 -5.70 -13.24 26.46
CA ALA A 2 -6.61 -13.72 25.43
C ALA A 2 -6.57 -12.93 24.08
N PRO A 3 -6.62 -11.58 24.05
CA PRO A 3 -6.58 -10.84 22.79
C PRO A 3 -5.21 -10.90 22.06
N LEU A 4 -4.10 -11.11 22.77
CA LEU A 4 -2.77 -11.24 22.18
C LEU A 4 -2.56 -12.63 21.57
N LEU A 5 -3.09 -13.66 22.21
CA LEU A 5 -3.10 -15.02 21.66
C LEU A 5 -3.97 -15.08 20.40
N THR A 6 -5.16 -14.46 20.45
CA THR A 6 -6.02 -14.30 19.27
C THR A 6 -5.33 -13.52 18.16
N ALA A 7 -4.64 -12.41 18.44
CA ALA A 7 -3.87 -11.68 17.43
C ALA A 7 -2.78 -12.54 16.77
N CYS A 8 -2.04 -13.32 17.55
CA CYS A 8 -1.00 -14.19 17.01
C CYS A 8 -1.59 -15.33 16.15
N LEU A 9 -2.71 -15.93 16.59
CA LEU A 9 -3.43 -16.95 15.85
C LEU A 9 -4.04 -16.37 14.56
N ASP A 10 -4.69 -15.21 14.63
CA ASP A 10 -5.24 -14.51 13.47
C ASP A 10 -4.16 -14.15 12.46
N PHE A 11 -2.97 -13.73 12.90
CA PHE A 11 -1.84 -13.54 12.02
C PHE A 11 -1.41 -14.86 11.37
N CYS A 12 -1.20 -15.92 12.14
CA CYS A 12 -0.72 -17.19 11.61
C CYS A 12 -1.75 -17.92 10.72
N GLU A 13 -3.04 -17.74 10.97
CA GLU A 13 -4.14 -18.36 10.23
C GLU A 13 -4.59 -17.52 9.03
N HIS A 14 -4.60 -16.19 9.15
CA HIS A 14 -5.21 -15.28 8.16
C HIS A 14 -4.24 -14.24 7.56
N TYR A 15 -3.08 -14.01 8.15
CA TYR A 15 -2.07 -13.12 7.56
C TYR A 15 -0.99 -13.96 6.88
N GLN A 16 -1.29 -14.39 5.65
CA GLN A 16 -0.24 -14.95 4.81
C GLN A 16 0.74 -13.83 4.46
N ILE A 17 1.96 -13.89 4.99
CA ILE A 17 3.03 -13.10 4.41
C ILE A 17 3.26 -13.66 3.01
N ASP A 18 2.79 -12.94 1.99
CA ASP A 18 3.04 -13.24 0.56
C ASP A 18 4.54 -13.43 0.26
N THR A 19 5.40 -12.94 1.15
CA THR A 19 6.86 -12.91 1.06
C THR A 19 7.50 -13.84 2.08
N PHE A 20 8.04 -14.98 1.64
CA PHE A 20 8.77 -15.94 2.45
C PHE A 20 7.99 -16.55 3.65
N PRO A 21 6.78 -17.10 3.45
CA PRO A 21 5.95 -17.62 4.54
C PRO A 21 6.66 -18.71 5.37
N GLY A 22 7.52 -19.52 4.74
CA GLY A 22 8.29 -20.57 5.40
C GLY A 22 9.40 -20.08 6.34
N PHE A 23 9.65 -18.77 6.45
CA PHE A 23 10.70 -18.22 7.33
C PHE A 23 10.18 -17.88 8.73
N ILE A 24 8.86 -17.93 8.96
CA ILE A 24 8.29 -17.76 10.30
C ILE A 24 8.24 -19.10 11.01
N ASN A 25 8.91 -19.20 12.16
CA ASN A 25 8.73 -20.33 13.05
C ASN A 25 7.45 -20.14 13.88
N THR A 26 6.31 -20.58 13.34
CA THR A 26 4.99 -20.44 14.00
C THR A 26 4.93 -21.12 15.36
N LYS A 27 5.63 -22.24 15.54
CA LYS A 27 5.74 -22.91 16.85
C LYS A 27 6.40 -22.01 17.87
N LEU A 28 7.50 -21.36 17.50
CA LEU A 28 8.16 -20.38 18.38
C LEU A 28 7.23 -19.20 18.67
N MET A 29 6.56 -18.63 17.66
CA MET A 29 5.62 -17.50 17.86
C MET A 29 4.51 -17.83 18.87
N ASN A 30 3.99 -19.05 18.84
CA ASN A 30 2.99 -19.52 19.81
C ASN A 30 3.55 -19.74 21.22
N LEU A 31 4.84 -20.05 21.35
CA LEU A 31 5.54 -20.22 22.64
C LEU A 31 6.00 -18.89 23.26
N MET A 32 6.20 -17.85 22.46
CA MET A 32 6.73 -16.55 22.89
C MET A 32 6.00 -15.93 24.10
N PRO A 33 4.64 -15.93 24.20
CA PRO A 33 3.95 -15.40 25.36
C PRO A 33 4.37 -16.04 26.70
N ASP A 34 4.76 -17.32 26.67
CA ASP A 34 5.13 -18.07 27.86
C ASP A 34 6.61 -17.89 28.25
N ILE A 35 7.46 -17.48 27.31
CA ILE A 35 8.93 -17.43 27.50
C ILE A 35 9.52 -16.02 27.53
N VAL A 36 8.83 -15.01 26.97
CA VAL A 36 9.40 -13.67 26.76
C VAL A 36 9.75 -12.95 28.07
N ASP A 37 8.98 -13.19 29.13
CA ASP A 37 9.18 -12.58 30.45
C ASP A 37 9.93 -13.50 31.43
N MET A 38 10.41 -14.67 30.98
CA MET A 38 11.13 -15.61 31.84
C MET A 38 12.60 -15.17 31.99
N PRO A 39 13.09 -14.84 33.20
CA PRO A 39 14.44 -14.32 33.40
C PRO A 39 15.53 -15.35 33.09
N GLU A 40 15.21 -16.66 33.11
CA GLU A 40 16.13 -17.73 32.78
C GLU A 40 16.30 -17.97 31.27
N ILE A 41 15.44 -17.38 30.42
CA ILE A 41 15.44 -17.61 28.98
C ILE A 41 15.92 -16.35 28.25
N SER A 42 17.04 -16.47 27.54
CA SER A 42 17.48 -15.44 26.62
C SER A 42 16.85 -15.67 25.24
N VAL A 43 15.89 -14.82 24.88
CA VAL A 43 15.30 -14.83 23.54
C VAL A 43 16.20 -14.06 22.58
N ASP A 44 16.43 -14.62 21.40
CA ASP A 44 17.14 -13.94 20.31
C ASP A 44 16.43 -12.61 19.95
N PRO A 45 17.14 -11.47 19.92
CA PRO A 45 16.52 -10.17 19.67
C PRO A 45 15.75 -10.07 18.35
N ALA A 46 16.20 -10.73 17.27
CA ALA A 46 15.49 -10.73 16.00
C ALA A 46 14.14 -11.47 16.12
N SER A 47 14.13 -12.58 16.86
CA SER A 47 12.92 -13.35 17.17
C SER A 47 11.93 -12.56 18.02
N LEU A 48 12.43 -11.72 18.93
CA LEU A 48 11.59 -10.82 19.74
C LEU A 48 10.93 -9.72 18.88
N VAL A 49 11.69 -9.08 17.99
CA VAL A 49 11.15 -8.11 17.03
C VAL A 49 10.12 -8.78 16.11
N LEU A 50 10.42 -9.97 15.61
CA LEU A 50 9.49 -10.77 14.79
C LEU A 50 8.18 -11.02 15.55
N TYR A 51 8.26 -11.47 16.80
CA TYR A 51 7.08 -11.73 17.63
C TYR A 51 6.19 -10.51 17.82
N TYR A 52 6.76 -9.36 18.22
CA TYR A 52 5.95 -8.15 18.36
C TYR A 52 5.39 -7.66 17.01
N SER A 53 6.12 -7.87 15.91
CA SER A 53 5.63 -7.51 14.57
C SER A 53 4.46 -8.41 14.14
N VAL A 54 4.53 -9.72 14.45
CA VAL A 54 3.43 -10.68 14.25
C VAL A 54 2.20 -10.25 15.04
N LEU A 55 2.37 -9.91 16.32
CA LEU A 55 1.28 -9.41 17.17
C LEU A 55 0.68 -8.11 16.62
N TYR A 56 1.52 -7.19 16.15
CA TYR A 56 1.08 -5.92 15.60
C TYR A 56 0.17 -6.16 14.38
N HIS A 57 0.65 -6.89 13.38
CA HIS A 57 -0.13 -7.17 12.16
C HIS A 57 -1.37 -8.01 12.45
N GLY A 58 -1.28 -8.99 13.36
CA GLY A 58 -2.43 -9.76 13.82
C GLY A 58 -3.49 -8.91 14.49
N SER A 59 -3.08 -7.93 15.31
CA SER A 59 -4.00 -7.02 15.98
C SER A 59 -4.80 -6.15 15.00
N LEU A 60 -4.25 -5.86 13.81
CA LEU A 60 -4.95 -5.13 12.74
C LEU A 60 -6.09 -5.94 12.09
N MET A 61 -6.06 -7.27 12.19
CA MET A 61 -7.04 -8.17 11.57
C MET A 61 -8.25 -8.46 12.46
N ILE A 62 -8.17 -8.15 13.76
CA ILE A 62 -9.26 -8.37 14.72
C ILE A 62 -10.40 -7.38 14.43
N SER A 63 -11.48 -7.88 13.82
CA SER A 63 -12.68 -7.11 13.44
C SER A 63 -13.59 -6.72 14.62
N ASP A 64 -13.24 -7.14 15.83
CA ASP A 64 -14.21 -7.33 16.89
C ASP A 64 -14.62 -6.05 17.65
N ALA A 65 -15.88 -5.99 18.09
CA ALA A 65 -16.50 -4.83 18.77
C ALA A 65 -15.80 -4.45 20.11
N THR A 66 -14.95 -5.33 20.62
CA THR A 66 -14.07 -5.16 21.78
C THR A 66 -12.96 -4.11 21.56
N ARG A 67 -12.59 -3.79 20.30
CA ARG A 67 -11.61 -2.72 19.98
C ARG A 67 -11.99 -1.35 20.54
N ARG A 68 -13.29 -1.06 20.70
CA ARG A 68 -13.76 0.25 21.22
C ARG A 68 -13.29 0.54 22.65
N GLN A 69 -12.81 -0.45 23.40
CA GLN A 69 -12.37 -0.26 24.79
C GLN A 69 -10.84 -0.11 24.94
N GLU A 70 -10.03 -0.49 23.96
CA GLU A 70 -8.56 -0.47 24.07
C GLU A 70 -7.91 0.20 22.86
N GLY A 71 -8.28 1.45 22.56
CA GLY A 71 -7.76 2.27 21.45
C GLY A 71 -6.27 2.64 21.51
N THR A 72 -5.43 1.79 22.10
CA THR A 72 -3.98 1.97 22.25
C THR A 72 -3.20 0.66 22.12
N LEU A 73 -3.85 -0.49 21.85
CA LEU A 73 -3.18 -1.79 21.84
C LEU A 73 -2.16 -1.88 20.71
N GLU A 74 -2.53 -1.49 19.49
CA GLU A 74 -1.65 -1.51 18.31
C GLU A 74 -0.43 -0.61 18.53
N GLN A 75 -0.65 0.59 19.09
CA GLN A 75 0.42 1.54 19.41
C GLN A 75 1.35 1.00 20.50
N LYS A 76 0.82 0.35 21.54
CA LYS A 76 1.63 -0.30 22.59
C LYS A 76 2.48 -1.42 22.02
N ILE A 77 1.91 -2.26 21.14
CA ILE A 77 2.65 -3.34 20.48
C ILE A 77 3.74 -2.76 19.56
N TYR A 78 3.42 -1.71 18.79
CA TYR A 78 4.41 -1.04 17.96
C TYR A 78 5.57 -0.47 18.78
N ILE A 79 5.29 0.14 19.93
CA ILE A 79 6.34 0.59 20.88
C ILE A 79 7.19 -0.59 21.37
N CYS A 80 6.61 -1.77 21.60
CA CYS A 80 7.38 -2.97 21.94
C CYS A 80 8.30 -3.40 20.79
N CYS A 81 7.84 -3.33 19.53
CA CYS A 81 8.73 -3.53 18.37
C CYS A 81 9.90 -2.55 18.43
N LEU A 82 9.63 -1.26 18.63
CA LEU A 82 10.67 -0.22 18.64
C LEU A 82 11.69 -0.42 19.77
N ARG A 83 11.24 -0.84 20.95
CA ARG A 83 12.13 -1.11 22.11
C ARG A 83 13.07 -2.29 21.89
N ALA A 84 12.68 -3.26 21.07
CA ALA A 84 13.52 -4.42 20.77
C ALA A 84 14.60 -4.13 19.70
N ILE A 85 14.44 -3.05 18.92
CA ILE A 85 15.37 -2.70 17.83
C ILE A 85 16.82 -2.53 18.29
N PRO A 86 17.17 -1.78 19.36
CA PRO A 86 18.57 -1.53 19.67
C PRO A 86 19.36 -2.81 19.98
N ALA A 87 18.71 -3.78 20.66
CA ALA A 87 19.30 -5.08 20.93
C ALA A 87 19.45 -5.90 19.63
N TRP A 88 18.46 -5.82 18.75
CA TRP A 88 18.48 -6.49 17.45
C TRP A 88 19.55 -5.92 16.52
N GLU A 89 19.63 -4.61 16.32
CA GLU A 89 20.64 -3.98 15.45
C GLU A 89 22.07 -4.26 15.93
N GLY A 90 22.28 -4.33 17.25
CA GLY A 90 23.58 -4.68 17.83
C GLY A 90 24.02 -6.13 17.57
N GLN A 91 23.10 -7.02 17.18
CA GLN A 91 23.33 -8.46 17.04
C GLN A 91 22.90 -9.02 15.67
N ALA A 92 22.39 -8.17 14.77
CA ALA A 92 21.79 -8.59 13.51
C ALA A 92 22.82 -9.33 12.64
N ALA A 93 22.57 -10.63 12.43
CA ALA A 93 23.43 -11.52 11.65
C ALA A 93 22.93 -11.71 10.21
N LYS A 94 21.87 -10.99 9.80
CA LYS A 94 21.27 -11.02 8.46
C LYS A 94 20.77 -12.42 8.06
N THR A 95 20.21 -13.12 9.04
CA THR A 95 19.57 -14.44 8.92
C THR A 95 18.18 -14.35 8.28
N LYS A 96 17.53 -15.50 8.05
CA LYS A 96 16.13 -15.57 7.60
C LYS A 96 15.17 -14.89 8.60
N THR A 97 15.46 -14.99 9.91
CA THR A 97 14.69 -14.30 10.96
C THR A 97 14.86 -12.79 10.86
N ASP A 98 16.09 -12.31 10.67
CA ASP A 98 16.36 -10.88 10.46
C ASP A 98 15.62 -10.35 9.22
N LEU A 99 15.61 -11.12 8.12
CA LEU A 99 14.90 -10.76 6.91
C LEU A 99 13.40 -10.58 7.15
N ILE A 100 12.74 -11.57 7.78
CA ILE A 100 11.29 -11.53 7.96
C ILE A 100 10.87 -10.50 9.02
N ALA A 101 11.68 -10.32 10.08
CA ALA A 101 11.52 -9.25 11.05
C ALA A 101 11.60 -7.87 10.37
N ALA A 102 12.60 -7.65 9.50
CA ALA A 102 12.75 -6.41 8.76
C ALA A 102 11.58 -6.15 7.80
N ILE A 103 11.08 -7.18 7.09
CA ILE A 103 9.91 -7.06 6.22
C ILE A 103 8.67 -6.65 7.01
N LEU A 104 8.38 -7.32 8.13
CA LEU A 104 7.19 -6.99 8.92
C LEU A 104 7.30 -5.63 9.60
N LEU A 105 8.49 -5.25 10.07
CA LEU A 105 8.71 -3.95 10.71
C LEU A 105 8.69 -2.80 9.69
N MET A 106 9.18 -3.03 8.47
CA MET A 106 8.96 -2.13 7.33
C MET A 106 7.47 -1.90 7.10
N ARG A 107 6.67 -2.97 6.98
CA ARG A 107 5.22 -2.83 6.78
C ARG A 107 4.53 -2.11 7.94
N ALA A 108 4.90 -2.44 9.18
CA ALA A 108 4.33 -1.82 10.37
C ALA A 108 4.64 -0.32 10.43
N SER A 109 5.89 0.07 10.16
CA SER A 109 6.29 1.47 10.14
C SER A 109 5.63 2.26 9.00
N LEU A 110 5.42 1.64 7.84
CA LEU A 110 4.65 2.23 6.75
C LEU A 110 3.19 2.53 7.17
N GLN A 111 2.55 1.60 7.90
CA GLN A 111 1.20 1.79 8.46
C GLN A 111 1.14 2.83 9.59
N GLN A 112 2.27 3.11 10.24
CA GLN A 112 2.41 4.15 11.26
C GLN A 112 2.91 5.49 10.69
N CYS A 113 2.94 5.62 9.35
CA CYS A 113 3.44 6.82 8.65
C CYS A 113 4.91 7.17 8.93
N ASP A 114 5.73 6.24 9.45
CA ASP A 114 7.17 6.43 9.63
C ASP A 114 7.92 5.95 8.38
N PHE A 115 7.83 6.74 7.32
CA PHE A 115 8.37 6.40 5.99
C PHE A 115 9.89 6.27 5.96
N GLU A 116 10.60 7.10 6.73
CA GLU A 116 12.07 7.03 6.79
C GLU A 116 12.53 5.75 7.49
N PHE A 117 11.89 5.39 8.59
CA PHE A 117 12.20 4.15 9.27
C PHE A 117 11.80 2.93 8.43
N SER A 118 10.64 2.97 7.79
CA SER A 118 10.22 1.94 6.84
C SER A 118 11.24 1.74 5.72
N TRP A 119 11.74 2.85 5.14
CA TRP A 119 12.78 2.79 4.11
C TRP A 119 14.10 2.23 4.64
N ARG A 120 14.49 2.60 5.87
CA ARG A 120 15.67 2.01 6.53
C ARG A 120 15.54 0.50 6.69
N MET A 121 14.37 0.02 7.11
CA MET A 121 14.11 -1.42 7.22
C MET A 121 14.12 -2.10 5.86
N TYR A 122 13.60 -1.47 4.81
CA TYR A 122 13.69 -2.02 3.45
C TYR A 122 15.14 -2.18 2.97
N LYS A 123 16.03 -1.23 3.28
CA LYS A 123 17.46 -1.42 2.98
C LYS A 123 18.06 -2.61 3.71
N LEU A 124 17.70 -2.83 4.98
CA LEU A 124 18.10 -4.02 5.73
C LEU A 124 17.55 -5.30 5.08
N VAL A 125 16.31 -5.29 4.58
CA VAL A 125 15.74 -6.39 3.77
C VAL A 125 16.63 -6.70 2.57
N CYS A 126 17.04 -5.68 1.80
CA CYS A 126 17.94 -5.87 0.66
C CYS A 126 19.31 -6.44 1.07
N GLU A 127 19.88 -5.96 2.18
CA GLU A 127 21.13 -6.49 2.72
C GLU A 127 21.02 -7.96 3.14
N CYS A 128 19.91 -8.34 3.76
CA CYS A 128 19.61 -9.73 4.12
C CYS A 128 19.48 -10.60 2.87
N VAL A 129 18.72 -10.16 1.85
CA VAL A 129 18.57 -10.86 0.56
C VAL A 129 19.92 -11.10 -0.11
N GLN A 130 20.82 -10.11 -0.06
CA GLN A 130 22.17 -10.24 -0.59
C GLN A 130 23.01 -11.22 0.22
N THR A 131 23.01 -11.09 1.55
CA THR A 131 23.79 -11.95 2.46
C THR A 131 23.36 -13.42 2.38
N LEU A 132 22.05 -13.66 2.22
CA LEU A 132 21.47 -14.99 2.05
C LEU A 132 21.62 -15.54 0.62
N ASN A 133 22.28 -14.80 -0.29
CA ASN A 133 22.44 -15.14 -1.71
C ASN A 133 21.13 -15.41 -2.47
N MET A 134 20.02 -14.85 -1.99
CA MET A 134 18.69 -15.12 -2.57
C MET A 134 18.51 -14.48 -3.95
N HIS A 135 19.18 -13.35 -4.20
CA HIS A 135 19.26 -12.70 -5.52
C HIS A 135 19.97 -13.55 -6.60
N LYS A 136 20.58 -14.69 -6.23
CA LYS A 136 21.27 -15.63 -7.11
C LYS A 136 20.71 -17.05 -7.02
N ILE A 137 19.44 -17.19 -6.62
CA ILE A 137 18.81 -18.49 -6.38
C ILE A 137 18.86 -19.44 -7.60
N ASP A 138 18.86 -18.90 -8.81
CA ASP A 138 18.93 -19.67 -10.05
C ASP A 138 20.35 -19.75 -10.65
N GLN A 139 21.37 -19.23 -9.96
CA GLN A 139 22.74 -19.35 -10.41
C GLN A 139 23.25 -20.79 -10.21
N SER A 140 23.60 -21.45 -11.31
CA SER A 140 24.23 -22.78 -11.25
C SER A 140 25.66 -22.66 -10.74
N PHE A 141 25.94 -23.23 -9.57
CA PHE A 141 27.30 -23.42 -9.08
C PHE A 141 27.85 -24.76 -9.60
N PRO A 142 29.01 -24.82 -10.29
CA PRO A 142 29.57 -26.05 -10.84
C PRO A 142 30.03 -27.08 -9.80
N SER A 143 30.02 -26.72 -8.52
CA SER A 143 30.47 -27.58 -7.42
C SER A 143 29.50 -27.47 -6.26
N ILE A 144 29.16 -28.62 -5.68
CA ILE A 144 28.27 -28.90 -4.55
C ILE A 144 26.95 -29.52 -5.05
N LEU A 145 26.80 -30.80 -4.69
CA LEU A 145 25.56 -31.58 -4.71
C LEU A 145 24.35 -30.65 -4.56
N MET A 146 23.52 -30.56 -5.61
CA MET A 146 22.26 -29.84 -5.58
C MET A 146 21.52 -30.21 -4.29
N SER A 147 21.40 -29.27 -3.35
CA SER A 147 20.55 -29.48 -2.19
C SER A 147 19.13 -29.70 -2.71
N PRO A 148 18.43 -30.78 -2.32
CA PRO A 148 17.07 -31.09 -2.81
C PRO A 148 16.07 -29.94 -2.64
N GLU A 149 16.35 -29.00 -1.74
CA GLU A 149 15.55 -27.78 -1.48
C GLU A 149 15.52 -26.79 -2.65
N LEU A 150 16.56 -26.73 -3.50
CA LEU A 150 16.61 -25.84 -4.68
C LEU A 150 15.72 -26.32 -5.85
N LEU A 151 15.31 -27.59 -5.80
CA LEU A 151 14.39 -28.23 -6.77
C LEU A 151 12.97 -28.39 -6.19
N SER A 152 12.71 -27.85 -5.00
CA SER A 152 11.44 -28.01 -4.26
C SER A 152 10.50 -26.81 -4.42
N ASP A 153 9.22 -27.00 -4.05
CA ASP A 153 8.23 -25.92 -3.92
C ASP A 153 8.74 -24.72 -3.09
N GLY A 154 9.68 -24.93 -2.15
CA GLY A 154 10.29 -23.87 -1.35
C GLY A 154 11.08 -22.84 -2.18
N ALA A 155 11.65 -23.24 -3.32
CA ALA A 155 12.39 -22.33 -4.20
C ALA A 155 11.45 -21.34 -4.91
N ASP A 156 10.26 -21.78 -5.34
CA ASP A 156 9.29 -20.90 -5.99
C ASP A 156 8.63 -19.93 -5.01
N HIS A 157 8.41 -20.33 -3.76
CA HIS A 157 7.99 -19.39 -2.71
C HIS A 157 9.03 -18.29 -2.49
N ASN A 158 10.32 -18.63 -2.53
CA ASN A 158 11.39 -17.64 -2.44
C ASN A 158 11.43 -16.72 -3.67
N ARG A 159 11.28 -17.26 -4.88
CA ARG A 159 11.17 -16.46 -6.12
C ARG A 159 9.98 -15.50 -6.07
N LYS A 160 8.79 -15.96 -5.65
CA LYS A 160 7.60 -15.11 -5.44
C LYS A 160 7.89 -13.97 -4.47
N GLY A 161 8.52 -14.28 -3.33
CA GLY A 161 8.92 -13.27 -2.35
C GLY A 161 9.88 -12.23 -2.91
N LEU A 162 10.91 -12.66 -3.66
CA LEU A 162 11.87 -11.75 -4.29
C LEU A 162 11.19 -10.82 -5.31
N TRP A 163 10.34 -11.35 -6.20
CA TRP A 163 9.59 -10.51 -7.13
C TRP A 163 8.63 -9.55 -6.42
N GLY A 164 8.02 -9.96 -5.31
CA GLY A 164 7.25 -9.07 -4.43
C GLY A 164 8.08 -7.92 -3.88
N LEU A 165 9.33 -8.16 -3.47
CA LEU A 165 10.23 -7.11 -2.99
C LEU A 165 10.64 -6.12 -4.08
N VAL A 166 10.64 -6.52 -5.36
CA VAL A 166 10.89 -5.60 -6.49
C VAL A 166 9.75 -4.57 -6.56
N LEU A 167 8.51 -5.02 -6.45
CA LEU A 167 7.35 -4.14 -6.44
C LEU A 167 7.41 -3.15 -5.26
N VAL A 168 7.85 -3.61 -4.09
CA VAL A 168 8.05 -2.74 -2.91
C VAL A 168 9.11 -1.66 -3.17
N ASP A 169 10.24 -1.98 -3.83
CA ASP A 169 11.24 -0.97 -4.22
C ASP A 169 10.62 0.10 -5.13
N LEU A 170 9.87 -0.33 -6.14
CA LEU A 170 9.21 0.55 -7.11
C LEU A 170 8.17 1.44 -6.43
N PHE A 171 7.45 0.89 -5.44
CA PHE A 171 6.52 1.65 -4.61
C PHE A 171 7.23 2.75 -3.81
N PHE A 172 8.33 2.43 -3.11
CA PHE A 172 9.13 3.45 -2.40
C PHE A 172 9.69 4.52 -3.34
N ARG A 173 10.19 4.10 -4.51
CA ARG A 173 10.71 5.02 -5.51
C ARG A 173 9.63 5.96 -6.05
N LEU A 174 8.46 5.42 -6.37
CA LEU A 174 7.41 6.17 -7.05
C LEU A 174 6.64 7.05 -6.06
N LEU A 175 6.13 6.47 -4.99
CA LEU A 175 5.31 7.20 -4.03
C LEU A 175 6.18 8.00 -3.08
N HIS A 176 7.29 7.48 -2.56
CA HIS A 176 8.05 8.15 -1.49
C HIS A 176 9.36 8.82 -1.95
N ASP A 177 9.55 8.96 -3.26
CA ASP A 177 10.72 9.60 -3.90
C ASP A 177 12.06 9.05 -3.36
N LYS A 178 12.10 7.75 -3.03
CA LYS A 178 13.32 7.08 -2.56
C LYS A 178 14.21 6.66 -3.73
N PRO A 179 15.54 6.62 -3.56
CA PRO A 179 16.42 6.10 -4.59
C PRO A 179 16.21 4.59 -4.77
N ALA A 180 16.49 4.09 -5.97
CA ALA A 180 16.47 2.66 -6.22
C ALA A 180 17.45 1.93 -5.29
N THR A 181 16.99 0.85 -4.64
CA THR A 181 17.87 -0.01 -3.82
C THR A 181 17.95 -1.40 -4.43
N MET A 182 16.83 -2.11 -4.50
CA MET A 182 16.80 -3.46 -5.05
C MET A 182 16.90 -3.46 -6.58
N THR A 183 16.19 -2.53 -7.21
CA THR A 183 16.13 -2.41 -8.68
C THR A 183 17.36 -1.75 -9.29
N ALA A 184 18.22 -1.11 -8.48
CA ALA A 184 19.45 -0.45 -8.96
C ALA A 184 20.39 -1.42 -9.69
N ASN A 185 20.45 -2.67 -9.23
CA ASN A 185 21.31 -3.72 -9.78
C ASN A 185 20.49 -4.92 -10.29
N LEU A 186 19.25 -4.71 -10.74
CA LEU A 186 18.35 -5.81 -11.12
C LEU A 186 18.94 -6.72 -12.22
N THR A 187 19.78 -6.17 -13.09
CA THR A 187 20.48 -6.91 -14.17
C THR A 187 21.50 -7.92 -13.67
N GLU A 188 22.00 -7.76 -12.44
CA GLU A 188 22.95 -8.69 -11.80
C GLU A 188 22.24 -9.90 -11.16
N TRP A 189 20.91 -9.84 -11.03
CA TRP A 189 20.14 -10.86 -10.35
C TRP A 189 19.96 -12.09 -11.24
N ARG A 190 20.04 -13.26 -10.62
CA ARG A 190 19.79 -14.56 -11.24
C ARG A 190 18.60 -15.19 -10.53
N VAL A 191 17.42 -14.65 -10.84
CA VAL A 191 16.13 -15.07 -10.31
C VAL A 191 15.15 -15.18 -11.46
N ASN A 192 14.69 -16.40 -11.75
CA ASN A 192 13.67 -16.68 -12.73
C ASN A 192 12.28 -16.31 -12.20
N LEU A 193 11.29 -16.24 -13.09
CA LEU A 193 9.89 -16.22 -12.66
C LEU A 193 9.56 -17.57 -11.97
N PRO A 194 8.79 -17.54 -10.86
CA PRO A 194 8.42 -18.76 -10.15
C PRO A 194 7.50 -19.64 -11.00
N TRP A 195 7.61 -20.94 -10.84
CA TRP A 195 6.62 -21.87 -11.37
C TRP A 195 5.30 -21.75 -10.59
N LEU A 196 4.20 -21.85 -11.32
CA LEU A 196 2.85 -21.81 -10.76
C LEU A 196 2.26 -23.22 -10.78
N ASN A 197 2.43 -23.95 -9.67
CA ASN A 197 1.72 -25.20 -9.46
C ASN A 197 0.23 -24.90 -9.27
N SER A 198 -0.51 -24.94 -10.37
CA SER A 198 -1.96 -24.83 -10.39
C SER A 198 -2.53 -26.24 -10.28
N ASP A 199 -2.54 -26.83 -9.09
CA ASP A 199 -3.37 -28.02 -8.88
C ASP A 199 -4.83 -27.55 -8.93
N PRO A 200 -5.62 -27.92 -9.97
CA PRO A 200 -6.98 -27.43 -10.13
C PRO A 200 -7.92 -27.88 -9.00
N GLY A 201 -7.51 -28.86 -8.18
CA GLY A 201 -8.25 -29.35 -7.03
C GLY A 201 -8.11 -28.51 -5.75
N LEU A 202 -7.13 -27.60 -5.68
CA LEU A 202 -6.83 -26.80 -4.49
C LEU A 202 -7.32 -25.35 -4.67
N THR A 203 -8.60 -25.12 -4.35
CA THR A 203 -9.24 -23.79 -4.44
C THR A 203 -8.56 -22.72 -3.57
N GLU A 204 -7.86 -23.14 -2.50
CA GLU A 204 -7.14 -22.26 -1.55
C GLU A 204 -5.98 -21.49 -2.19
N HIS A 205 -5.44 -21.94 -3.34
CA HIS A 205 -4.32 -21.29 -4.02
C HIS A 205 -4.72 -20.37 -5.17
N VAL A 206 -6.01 -20.29 -5.50
CA VAL A 206 -6.50 -19.51 -6.66
C VAL A 206 -6.24 -18.01 -6.46
N VAL A 207 -6.66 -17.45 -5.32
CA VAL A 207 -6.49 -16.02 -5.04
C VAL A 207 -5.00 -15.64 -4.91
N PRO A 208 -4.16 -16.32 -4.11
CA PRO A 208 -2.73 -16.02 -4.05
C PRO A 208 -2.02 -16.10 -5.41
N THR A 209 -2.38 -17.06 -6.26
CA THR A 209 -1.79 -17.21 -7.60
C THR A 209 -2.19 -16.08 -8.52
N LEU A 210 -3.48 -15.70 -8.51
CA LEU A 210 -3.99 -14.55 -9.26
C LEU A 210 -3.29 -13.26 -8.81
N VAL A 211 -3.22 -13.01 -7.51
CA VAL A 211 -2.56 -11.83 -6.94
C VAL A 211 -1.09 -11.78 -7.37
N PHE A 212 -0.38 -12.90 -7.32
CA PHE A 212 1.00 -12.97 -7.79
C PHE A 212 1.15 -12.62 -9.28
N LEU A 213 0.30 -13.15 -10.15
CA LEU A 213 0.34 -12.90 -11.58
C LEU A 213 0.13 -11.41 -11.90
N VAL A 214 -0.87 -10.80 -11.27
CA VAL A 214 -1.18 -9.38 -11.46
C VAL A 214 -0.07 -8.50 -10.86
N LYS A 215 0.41 -8.80 -9.64
CA LYS A 215 1.56 -8.10 -9.04
C LYS A 215 2.79 -8.14 -9.95
N SER A 216 3.05 -9.29 -10.58
CA SER A 216 4.17 -9.44 -11.51
C SER A 216 4.01 -8.55 -12.76
N ARG A 217 2.83 -8.56 -13.40
CA ARG A 217 2.54 -7.69 -14.55
C ARG A 217 2.63 -6.21 -14.19
N LEU A 218 2.07 -5.82 -13.05
CA LEU A 218 2.19 -4.46 -12.52
C LEU A 218 3.66 -4.06 -12.31
N THR A 219 4.48 -4.96 -11.76
CA THR A 219 5.92 -4.73 -11.57
C THR A 219 6.61 -4.39 -12.89
N PHE A 220 6.34 -5.13 -13.98
CA PHE A 220 6.92 -4.86 -15.30
C PHE A 220 6.43 -3.54 -15.90
N LEU A 221 5.16 -3.18 -15.71
CA LEU A 221 4.63 -1.88 -16.14
C LEU A 221 5.31 -0.71 -15.41
N LEU A 222 5.55 -0.85 -14.10
CA LEU A 222 6.26 0.16 -13.32
C LEU A 222 7.76 0.23 -13.65
N LEU A 223 8.42 -0.89 -13.98
CA LEU A 223 9.79 -0.87 -14.50
C LEU A 223 9.86 -0.08 -15.81
N ARG A 224 8.95 -0.35 -16.76
CA ARG A 224 8.83 0.41 -18.02
C ARG A 224 8.62 1.90 -17.78
N PHE A 225 7.78 2.27 -16.80
CA PHE A 225 7.60 3.67 -16.42
C PHE A 225 8.92 4.33 -16.03
N PHE A 226 9.72 3.68 -15.17
CA PHE A 226 11.00 4.24 -14.76
C PHE A 226 12.01 4.28 -15.90
N ASP A 227 12.04 3.28 -16.79
CA ASP A 227 12.91 3.32 -17.97
C ASP A 227 12.59 4.55 -18.83
N ILE A 228 11.31 4.76 -19.17
CA ILE A 228 10.83 5.93 -19.92
C ILE A 228 11.21 7.25 -19.22
N PHE A 229 11.07 7.32 -17.89
CA PHE A 229 11.38 8.53 -17.12
C PHE A 229 12.88 8.80 -16.97
N THR A 230 13.74 7.78 -17.10
CA THR A 230 15.20 7.92 -17.05
C THR A 230 15.83 8.23 -18.39
N GLU A 231 15.15 7.92 -19.50
CA GLU A 231 15.61 8.28 -20.84
C GLU A 231 15.62 9.81 -21.00
N ASP A 232 16.78 10.39 -21.31
CA ASP A 232 16.93 11.80 -21.68
C ASP A 232 16.28 12.05 -23.04
N THR A 233 14.97 12.23 -23.01
CA THR A 233 14.13 12.43 -24.19
C THR A 233 13.87 13.91 -24.37
N GLN A 234 14.37 14.48 -25.48
CA GLN A 234 14.03 15.85 -25.86
C GLN A 234 12.53 16.02 -26.12
N ASP A 235 11.84 14.93 -26.47
CA ASP A 235 10.40 14.93 -26.71
C ASP A 235 9.59 14.56 -25.45
N LYS A 236 9.37 15.58 -24.61
CA LYS A 236 8.49 15.47 -23.44
C LYS A 236 7.05 15.05 -23.77
N SER A 237 6.55 15.28 -25.00
CA SER A 237 5.19 14.90 -25.37
C SER A 237 5.08 13.40 -25.65
N SER A 238 6.12 12.80 -26.22
CA SER A 238 6.23 11.34 -26.35
C SER A 238 6.21 10.66 -24.98
N VAL A 239 6.96 11.19 -24.00
CA VAL A 239 6.97 10.66 -22.61
C VAL A 239 5.57 10.65 -22.00
N VAL A 240 4.85 11.77 -22.11
CA VAL A 240 3.47 11.90 -21.59
C VAL A 240 2.57 10.83 -22.19
N ASN A 241 2.55 10.71 -23.52
CA ASN A 241 1.70 9.73 -24.21
C ASN A 241 2.04 8.28 -23.82
N SER A 242 3.34 7.97 -23.66
CA SER A 242 3.78 6.64 -23.24
C SER A 242 3.33 6.31 -21.80
N VAL A 243 3.41 7.28 -20.88
CA VAL A 243 2.97 7.08 -19.50
C VAL A 243 1.46 7.00 -19.39
N GLU A 244 0.70 7.81 -20.14
CA GLU A 244 -0.75 7.67 -20.23
C GLU A 244 -1.15 6.30 -20.78
N GLY A 245 -0.42 5.79 -21.79
CA GLY A 245 -0.56 4.42 -22.28
C GLY A 245 -0.33 3.36 -21.20
N LEU A 246 0.72 3.51 -20.39
CA LEU A 246 0.96 2.62 -19.24
C LEU A 246 -0.15 2.69 -18.19
N CYS A 247 -0.72 3.85 -17.93
CA CYS A 247 -1.86 4.00 -17.03
C CYS A 247 -3.08 3.22 -17.55
N GLY A 248 -3.34 3.27 -18.86
CA GLY A 248 -4.36 2.45 -19.52
C GLY A 248 -4.08 0.95 -19.41
N GLU A 249 -2.84 0.51 -19.64
CA GLU A 249 -2.44 -0.90 -19.49
C GLU A 249 -2.67 -1.43 -18.05
N ILE A 250 -2.54 -0.58 -17.02
CA ILE A 250 -2.81 -0.94 -15.62
C ILE A 250 -4.32 -1.08 -15.37
N GLU A 251 -5.16 -0.19 -15.92
CA GLU A 251 -6.62 -0.31 -15.83
C GLU A 251 -7.12 -1.58 -16.53
N ASP A 252 -6.66 -1.81 -17.76
CA ASP A 252 -7.00 -3.02 -18.54
C ASP A 252 -6.60 -4.30 -17.79
N LEU A 253 -5.44 -4.30 -17.13
CA LEU A 253 -4.99 -5.40 -16.28
C LEU A 253 -5.97 -5.68 -15.13
N PHE A 254 -6.52 -4.65 -14.50
CA PHE A 254 -7.44 -4.82 -13.38
C PHE A 254 -8.84 -5.28 -13.84
N GLU A 255 -9.27 -4.85 -15.02
CA GLU A 255 -10.51 -5.29 -15.65
C GLU A 255 -10.42 -6.74 -16.17
N GLU A 256 -9.33 -7.08 -16.86
CA GLU A 256 -9.05 -8.42 -17.40
C GLU A 256 -9.15 -9.50 -16.32
N TRP A 257 -8.65 -9.20 -15.12
CA TRP A 257 -8.65 -10.12 -13.98
C TRP A 257 -9.85 -9.94 -13.04
N SER A 258 -10.79 -9.04 -13.37
CA SER A 258 -12.02 -8.78 -12.60
C SER A 258 -11.74 -8.60 -11.10
N LEU A 259 -10.74 -7.78 -10.77
CA LEU A 259 -10.23 -7.70 -9.39
C LEU A 259 -11.26 -7.13 -8.41
N ARG A 260 -12.07 -6.15 -8.86
CA ARG A 260 -13.14 -5.57 -8.02
C ARG A 260 -14.19 -6.62 -7.65
N ASP A 261 -14.64 -7.40 -8.63
CA ASP A 261 -15.59 -8.49 -8.38
C ASP A 261 -14.99 -9.55 -7.46
N SER A 262 -13.68 -9.80 -7.59
CA SER A 262 -12.95 -10.72 -6.73
C SER A 262 -12.87 -10.22 -5.28
N ILE A 263 -12.65 -8.91 -5.06
CA ILE A 263 -12.69 -8.30 -3.72
C ILE A 263 -14.07 -8.52 -3.08
N THR A 264 -15.16 -8.24 -3.82
CA THR A 264 -16.53 -8.44 -3.33
C THR A 264 -16.83 -9.91 -3.03
N LYS A 265 -16.37 -10.84 -3.88
CA LYS A 265 -16.55 -12.29 -3.66
C LYS A 265 -15.81 -12.81 -2.42
N GLN A 266 -14.73 -12.14 -2.01
CA GLN A 266 -13.93 -12.53 -0.84
C GLN A 266 -14.28 -11.75 0.41
N GLU A 267 -15.47 -11.14 0.49
CA GLU A 267 -15.91 -10.32 1.62
C GLU A 267 -15.87 -11.08 2.96
N ASP A 268 -16.05 -12.41 2.98
CA ASP A 268 -16.00 -13.21 4.21
C ASP A 268 -14.59 -13.73 4.56
N ASN A 269 -13.62 -13.63 3.64
CA ASN A 269 -12.25 -14.10 3.85
C ASN A 269 -11.30 -12.89 3.96
N SER A 270 -11.05 -12.44 5.20
CA SER A 270 -10.22 -11.26 5.47
C SER A 270 -8.83 -11.33 4.86
N ALA A 271 -8.19 -12.51 4.82
CA ALA A 271 -6.88 -12.71 4.22
C ALA A 271 -6.88 -12.40 2.73
N PHE A 272 -7.80 -13.04 2.01
CA PHE A 272 -7.92 -12.94 0.55
C PHE A 272 -8.43 -11.56 0.14
N TRP A 273 -9.33 -10.99 0.93
CA TRP A 273 -9.80 -9.62 0.76
C TRP A 273 -8.63 -8.62 0.83
N TRP A 274 -7.80 -8.71 1.87
CA TRP A 274 -6.66 -7.79 2.04
C TRP A 274 -5.61 -7.95 0.93
N MET A 275 -5.32 -9.17 0.48
CA MET A 275 -4.38 -9.39 -0.64
C MET A 275 -4.84 -8.72 -1.94
N LEU A 276 -6.13 -8.84 -2.28
CA LEU A 276 -6.71 -8.22 -3.47
C LEU A 276 -6.82 -6.71 -3.30
N TYR A 277 -7.26 -6.25 -2.13
CA TYR A 277 -7.37 -4.83 -1.80
C TYR A 277 -6.02 -4.12 -1.91
N ASP A 278 -4.97 -4.68 -1.30
CA ASP A 278 -3.60 -4.15 -1.29
C ASP A 278 -3.05 -4.01 -2.72
N LEU A 279 -3.25 -5.03 -3.55
CA LEU A 279 -2.85 -5.02 -4.95
C LEU A 279 -3.53 -3.89 -5.74
N VAL A 280 -4.85 -3.79 -5.64
CA VAL A 280 -5.63 -2.80 -6.41
C VAL A 280 -5.30 -1.37 -5.93
N THR A 281 -5.19 -1.18 -4.62
CA THR A 281 -4.82 0.11 -4.01
C THR A 281 -3.40 0.52 -4.41
N THR A 282 -2.45 -0.42 -4.41
CA THR A 282 -1.09 -0.18 -4.90
C THR A 282 -1.08 0.29 -6.35
N GLY A 283 -1.76 -0.42 -7.26
CA GLY A 283 -1.76 -0.04 -8.67
C GLY A 283 -2.39 1.32 -8.93
N TYR A 284 -3.55 1.62 -8.32
CA TYR A 284 -4.18 2.93 -8.49
C TYR A 284 -3.37 4.07 -7.89
N SER A 285 -2.75 3.85 -6.73
CA SER A 285 -1.86 4.86 -6.12
C SER A 285 -0.64 5.13 -7.01
N CYS A 286 -0.08 4.09 -7.62
CA CYS A 286 0.98 4.23 -8.62
C CYS A 286 0.51 5.05 -9.83
N VAL A 287 -0.64 4.70 -10.43
CA VAL A 287 -1.23 5.44 -11.57
C VAL A 287 -1.42 6.91 -11.21
N MET A 288 -1.96 7.20 -10.02
CA MET A 288 -2.18 8.57 -9.58
C MET A 288 -0.87 9.36 -9.50
N VAL A 289 0.17 8.79 -8.89
CA VAL A 289 1.47 9.46 -8.81
C VAL A 289 2.17 9.57 -10.16
N MET A 290 2.02 8.59 -11.06
CA MET A 290 2.51 8.67 -12.44
C MET A 290 1.90 9.85 -13.18
N ILE A 291 0.58 10.05 -13.07
CA ILE A 291 -0.14 11.20 -13.66
C ILE A 291 0.40 12.53 -13.12
N TYR A 292 0.62 12.63 -11.80
CA TYR A 292 1.17 13.84 -11.19
C TYR A 292 2.61 14.12 -11.65
N LYS A 293 3.44 13.08 -11.77
CA LYS A 293 4.83 13.24 -12.25
C LYS A 293 4.89 13.73 -13.69
N ILE A 294 4.04 13.24 -14.59
CA ILE A 294 4.00 13.74 -15.98
C ILE A 294 3.44 15.14 -16.09
N ALA A 295 2.46 15.51 -15.26
CA ALA A 295 1.96 16.87 -15.21
C ALA A 295 3.06 17.86 -14.77
N ALA A 296 3.86 17.51 -13.76
CA ALA A 296 5.01 18.31 -13.34
C ALA A 296 6.04 18.50 -14.47
N LEU A 297 6.34 17.44 -15.24
CA LEU A 297 7.24 17.53 -16.41
C LEU A 297 6.75 18.51 -17.48
N GLN A 298 5.42 18.62 -17.65
CA GLN A 298 4.79 19.57 -18.57
C GLN A 298 4.88 21.00 -18.05
N SER A 299 4.70 21.21 -16.74
CA SER A 299 4.73 22.52 -16.09
C SER A 299 6.12 23.16 -16.01
N ASP A 300 7.19 22.36 -16.02
CA ASP A 300 8.57 22.84 -16.23
C ASP A 300 8.76 23.65 -17.53
N ARG A 301 7.79 23.63 -18.47
CA ARG A 301 7.74 24.55 -19.62
C ARG A 301 7.51 26.02 -19.22
N SER A 302 7.00 26.29 -18.01
CA SER A 302 6.61 27.63 -17.55
C SER A 302 7.64 28.31 -16.62
N GLY A 303 8.70 27.60 -16.21
CA GLY A 303 9.71 28.14 -15.29
C GLY A 303 9.23 28.33 -13.84
N THR A 304 8.04 27.83 -13.49
CA THR A 304 7.47 27.94 -12.14
C THR A 304 7.46 26.53 -11.49
N PRO A 305 7.99 26.35 -10.27
CA PRO A 305 7.93 25.06 -9.59
C PRO A 305 6.47 24.64 -9.39
N CYS A 306 6.11 23.46 -9.91
CA CYS A 306 4.76 22.92 -9.83
C CYS A 306 4.42 22.59 -8.37
N THR A 307 3.44 23.27 -7.78
CA THR A 307 2.82 22.80 -6.54
C THR A 307 1.78 21.72 -6.87
N ALA A 308 1.38 20.89 -5.89
CA ALA A 308 0.36 19.87 -6.10
C ALA A 308 -1.00 20.44 -6.57
N ASP A 309 -1.22 21.74 -6.34
CA ASP A 309 -2.41 22.49 -6.77
C ASP A 309 -2.38 22.88 -8.27
N ASP A 310 -1.20 22.86 -8.89
CA ASP A 310 -0.99 23.27 -10.30
C ASP A 310 -1.13 22.14 -11.31
N VAL A 311 -1.37 20.90 -10.85
CA VAL A 311 -1.52 19.74 -11.75
C VAL A 311 -2.88 19.82 -12.47
N PRO A 312 -2.91 19.82 -13.82
CA PRO A 312 -4.16 19.83 -14.56
C PRO A 312 -5.01 18.60 -14.21
N VAL A 313 -6.25 18.84 -13.81
CA VAL A 313 -7.23 17.79 -13.58
C VAL A 313 -7.68 17.23 -14.94
N THR A 314 -7.29 15.99 -15.24
CA THR A 314 -7.68 15.26 -16.46
C THR A 314 -8.80 14.24 -16.16
N PRO A 315 -9.57 13.80 -17.17
CA PRO A 315 -10.57 12.75 -16.98
C PRO A 315 -9.98 11.45 -16.39
N LEU A 316 -8.76 11.10 -16.80
CA LEU A 316 -8.02 9.96 -16.26
C LEU A 316 -7.75 10.17 -14.75
N SER A 317 -7.21 11.33 -14.36
CA SER A 317 -6.93 11.63 -12.95
C SER A 317 -8.17 11.59 -12.07
N VAL A 318 -9.32 12.07 -12.57
CA VAL A 318 -10.60 12.04 -11.84
C VAL A 318 -11.12 10.61 -11.70
N ASN A 319 -11.02 9.80 -12.76
CA ASN A 319 -11.40 8.39 -12.69
C ASN A 319 -10.53 7.63 -11.68
N THR A 320 -9.21 7.75 -11.78
CA THR A 320 -8.28 7.15 -10.82
C THR A 320 -8.54 7.63 -9.40
N ALA A 321 -8.77 8.94 -9.19
CA ALA A 321 -9.11 9.50 -7.87
C ALA A 321 -10.38 8.87 -7.30
N ARG A 322 -11.43 8.74 -8.12
CA ARG A 322 -12.68 8.06 -7.73
C ARG A 322 -12.40 6.61 -7.32
N ARG A 323 -11.60 5.88 -8.09
CA ARG A 323 -11.23 4.49 -7.77
C ARG A 323 -10.50 4.35 -6.43
N ILE A 324 -9.59 5.27 -6.12
CA ILE A 324 -8.87 5.29 -4.83
C ILE A 324 -9.83 5.63 -3.68
N LEU A 325 -10.70 6.62 -3.87
CA LEU A 325 -11.66 7.03 -2.85
C LEU A 325 -12.71 5.95 -2.56
N ASP A 326 -13.17 5.21 -3.58
CA ASP A 326 -14.04 4.04 -3.41
C ASP A 326 -13.36 2.96 -2.55
N LEU A 327 -12.07 2.70 -2.79
CA LEU A 327 -11.27 1.74 -2.02
C LEU A 327 -11.08 2.20 -0.58
N ALA A 328 -10.69 3.47 -0.39
CA ALA A 328 -10.52 4.05 0.94
C ALA A 328 -11.84 4.02 1.73
N GLN A 329 -12.97 4.34 1.10
CA GLN A 329 -14.28 4.22 1.73
C GLN A 329 -14.55 2.77 2.17
N LEU A 330 -14.27 1.80 1.28
CA LEU A 330 -14.49 0.39 1.54
C LEU A 330 -13.65 -0.09 2.75
N SER A 331 -12.35 0.25 2.80
CA SER A 331 -11.47 -0.18 3.88
C SER A 331 -11.76 0.52 5.20
N LEU A 332 -12.00 1.84 5.20
CA LEU A 332 -12.31 2.62 6.40
C LEU A 332 -13.63 2.19 7.04
N ARG A 333 -14.63 1.85 6.22
CA ARG A 333 -15.91 1.33 6.71
C ARG A 333 -15.78 -0.08 7.29
N ARG A 334 -15.01 -0.94 6.63
CA ARG A 334 -14.83 -2.33 7.04
C ARG A 334 -13.95 -2.46 8.29
N TYR A 335 -12.88 -1.66 8.37
CA TYR A 335 -11.93 -1.65 9.46
C TYR A 335 -11.72 -0.23 9.97
N PRO A 336 -12.67 0.32 10.78
CA PRO A 336 -12.59 1.68 11.28
C PRO A 336 -11.54 1.78 12.40
N SER A 337 -10.26 1.85 12.01
CA SER A 337 -9.12 1.91 12.93
C SER A 337 -8.14 3.02 12.53
N PRO A 338 -7.40 3.59 13.50
CA PRO A 338 -6.38 4.60 13.20
C PRO A 338 -5.30 4.10 12.23
N ALA A 339 -4.95 2.81 12.33
CA ALA A 339 -4.00 2.17 11.44
C ALA A 339 -4.53 2.11 9.99
N THR A 340 -5.82 1.83 9.79
CA THR A 340 -6.44 1.88 8.45
C THR A 340 -6.38 3.29 7.87
N ALA A 341 -6.77 4.31 8.65
CA ALA A 341 -6.71 5.70 8.19
C ALA A 341 -5.27 6.13 7.84
N SER A 342 -4.30 5.75 8.68
CA SER A 342 -2.88 6.00 8.44
C SER A 342 -2.36 5.25 7.21
N TYR A 343 -2.86 4.05 6.95
CA TYR A 343 -2.54 3.27 5.76
C TYR A 343 -3.04 3.95 4.47
N GLU A 344 -4.31 4.36 4.45
CA GLU A 344 -4.90 5.02 3.27
C GLU A 344 -4.25 6.38 3.00
N PHE A 345 -4.26 7.27 4.00
CA PHE A 345 -3.80 8.64 3.82
C PHE A 345 -2.27 8.78 3.90
N GLY A 346 -1.59 7.95 4.68
CA GLY A 346 -0.15 7.97 4.79
C GLY A 346 0.54 7.17 3.69
N ALA A 347 0.44 5.85 3.76
CA ALA A 347 1.18 4.93 2.88
C ALA A 347 0.76 5.08 1.41
N PHE A 348 -0.54 5.06 1.14
CA PHE A 348 -1.08 5.14 -0.23
C PHE A 348 -1.41 6.56 -0.70
N ARG A 349 -1.16 7.56 0.15
CA ARG A 349 -1.34 8.98 -0.19
C ARG A 349 -2.74 9.30 -0.72
N CYS A 350 -3.78 8.72 -0.11
CA CYS A 350 -5.18 8.97 -0.49
C CYS A 350 -5.53 10.47 -0.54
N TYR A 351 -4.84 11.33 0.23
CA TYR A 351 -4.98 12.79 0.15
C TYR A 351 -4.72 13.37 -1.25
N VAL A 352 -3.89 12.73 -2.08
CA VAL A 352 -3.65 13.16 -3.48
C VAL A 352 -4.90 12.94 -4.32
N ALA A 353 -5.55 11.78 -4.17
CA ALA A 353 -6.83 11.48 -4.81
C ALA A 353 -7.94 12.41 -4.31
N TYR A 354 -8.00 12.63 -3.00
CA TYR A 354 -8.95 13.56 -2.38
C TYR A 354 -8.78 14.98 -2.93
N GLY A 355 -7.55 15.50 -2.96
CA GLY A 355 -7.24 16.83 -3.49
C GLY A 355 -7.57 16.98 -4.98
N CYS A 356 -7.27 15.96 -5.80
CA CYS A 356 -7.67 15.93 -7.20
C CYS A 356 -9.20 16.05 -7.36
N MET A 357 -9.96 15.29 -6.57
CA MET A 357 -11.42 15.32 -6.61
C MET A 357 -11.97 16.66 -6.11
N VAL A 358 -11.38 17.25 -5.07
CA VAL A 358 -11.75 18.60 -4.59
C VAL A 358 -11.52 19.65 -5.69
N ASN A 359 -10.37 19.61 -6.37
CA ASN A 359 -10.06 20.55 -7.46
C ASN A 359 -11.04 20.37 -8.65
N HIS A 360 -11.39 19.13 -8.97
CA HIS A 360 -12.42 18.81 -9.97
C HIS A 360 -13.77 19.43 -9.59
N LEU A 361 -14.30 19.07 -8.41
CA LEU A 361 -15.63 19.50 -7.97
C LEU A 361 -15.74 21.00 -7.72
N SER A 362 -14.64 21.63 -7.29
CA SER A 362 -14.54 23.09 -7.17
C SER A 362 -14.64 23.80 -8.51
N LYS A 363 -14.55 23.10 -9.65
CA LYS A 363 -14.73 23.66 -11.00
C LYS A 363 -16.00 23.15 -11.68
N SER A 364 -16.52 21.99 -11.29
CA SER A 364 -17.75 21.39 -11.84
C SER A 364 -19.03 22.15 -11.48
N ASP A 365 -20.07 22.01 -12.30
CA ASP A 365 -21.45 22.40 -11.98
C ASP A 365 -22.29 21.15 -11.68
N PRO A 366 -22.89 21.03 -10.47
CA PRO A 366 -23.72 19.88 -10.13
C PRO A 366 -25.02 19.79 -10.96
N LYS A 367 -25.45 20.86 -11.63
CA LYS A 367 -26.66 20.88 -12.48
C LYS A 367 -26.39 20.53 -13.93
N GLU A 368 -25.13 20.36 -14.33
CA GLU A 368 -24.77 19.98 -15.69
C GLU A 368 -25.31 18.59 -16.04
N LEU A 369 -25.92 18.45 -17.22
CA LEU A 369 -26.57 17.21 -17.65
C LEU A 369 -25.52 16.09 -17.81
N GLY A 370 -25.66 15.01 -17.03
CA GLY A 370 -24.71 13.89 -17.04
C GLY A 370 -23.52 14.06 -16.09
N SER A 371 -23.51 15.13 -15.27
CA SER A 371 -22.48 15.36 -14.26
C SER A 371 -22.46 14.27 -13.18
N THR A 372 -21.26 13.77 -12.86
CA THR A 372 -21.04 12.86 -11.72
C THR A 372 -20.81 13.62 -10.41
N ALA A 373 -20.82 14.96 -10.43
CA ALA A 373 -20.38 15.79 -9.31
C ALA A 373 -21.10 15.50 -7.98
N ALA A 374 -22.40 15.21 -8.02
CA ALA A 374 -23.16 14.86 -6.81
C ALA A 374 -22.74 13.50 -6.22
N GLN A 375 -22.42 12.52 -7.08
CA GLN A 375 -21.96 11.19 -6.65
C GLN A 375 -20.54 11.29 -6.09
N ASP A 376 -19.67 12.03 -6.79
CA ASP A 376 -18.30 12.28 -6.38
C ASP A 376 -18.22 13.04 -5.05
N MET A 377 -19.10 14.03 -4.85
CA MET A 377 -19.18 14.76 -3.58
C MET A 377 -19.63 13.84 -2.44
N LYS A 378 -20.65 13.01 -2.68
CA LYS A 378 -21.10 12.03 -1.69
C LYS A 378 -19.97 11.07 -1.28
N LEU A 379 -19.14 10.65 -2.23
CA LEU A 379 -17.99 9.80 -1.94
C LEU A 379 -16.97 10.51 -1.03
N LEU A 380 -16.68 11.79 -1.28
CA LEU A 380 -15.81 12.60 -0.40
C LEU A 380 -16.37 12.74 1.01
N GLU A 381 -17.68 12.92 1.15
CA GLU A 381 -18.37 12.97 2.43
C GLU A 381 -18.31 11.64 3.18
N GLU A 382 -18.51 10.52 2.49
CA GLU A 382 -18.46 9.18 3.09
C GLU A 382 -17.05 8.84 3.61
N VAL A 383 -16.00 9.23 2.87
CA VAL A 383 -14.60 9.11 3.30
C VAL A 383 -14.29 10.04 4.48
N ALA A 384 -14.71 11.31 4.42
CA ALA A 384 -14.51 12.27 5.50
C ALA A 384 -15.23 11.86 6.79
N HIS A 385 -16.46 11.36 6.66
CA HIS A 385 -17.26 10.86 7.78
C HIS A 385 -16.58 9.66 8.44
N SER A 386 -16.13 8.68 7.66
CA SER A 386 -15.45 7.50 8.19
C SER A 386 -14.16 7.88 8.93
N THR A 387 -13.40 8.83 8.39
CA THR A 387 -12.20 9.38 9.04
C THR A 387 -12.55 10.14 10.32
N GLY A 388 -13.65 10.89 10.33
CA GLY A 388 -14.16 11.59 11.51
C GLY A 388 -14.53 10.65 12.65
N VAL A 389 -15.22 9.55 12.35
CA VAL A 389 -15.55 8.50 13.33
C VAL A 389 -14.29 7.90 13.96
N ILE A 390 -13.24 7.67 13.15
CA ILE A 390 -11.97 7.14 13.66
C ILE A 390 -11.28 8.19 14.56
N ALA A 391 -11.29 9.45 14.16
CA ALA A 391 -10.69 10.56 14.91
C ALA A 391 -11.32 10.82 16.30
N GLU A 392 -12.55 10.33 16.55
CA GLU A 392 -13.16 10.34 17.88
C GLU A 392 -12.40 9.43 18.86
N THR A 393 -11.81 8.34 18.35
CA THR A 393 -11.06 7.36 19.15
C THR A 393 -9.56 7.68 19.22
N ASP A 394 -9.01 8.27 18.15
CA ASP A 394 -7.61 8.71 18.10
C ASP A 394 -7.52 10.19 17.70
N ARG A 395 -7.12 11.03 18.67
CA ARG A 395 -7.06 12.48 18.50
C ARG A 395 -5.95 12.92 17.56
N ASP A 396 -4.95 12.09 17.27
CA ASP A 396 -3.87 12.43 16.35
C ASP A 396 -4.39 12.54 14.90
N LEU A 397 -5.54 11.91 14.60
CA LEU A 397 -6.20 12.01 13.29
C LEU A 397 -7.19 13.18 13.17
N LEU A 398 -7.43 13.92 14.25
CA LEU A 398 -8.37 15.05 14.25
C LEU A 398 -8.01 16.16 13.25
N PRO A 399 -6.73 16.54 13.04
CA PRO A 399 -6.37 17.52 12.02
C PRO A 399 -6.75 17.07 10.60
N LEU A 400 -6.53 15.79 10.28
CA LEU A 400 -6.92 15.21 9.00
C LEU A 400 -8.44 15.26 8.82
N ALA A 401 -9.20 14.76 9.80
CA ALA A 401 -10.67 14.76 9.73
C ALA A 401 -11.26 16.17 9.54
N ARG A 402 -10.73 17.17 10.25
CA ARG A 402 -11.13 18.58 10.09
C ARG A 402 -10.83 19.10 8.70
N THR A 403 -9.64 18.81 8.18
CA THR A 403 -9.22 19.25 6.84
C THR A 403 -10.16 18.70 5.78
N LEU A 404 -10.48 17.40 5.82
CA LEU A 404 -11.41 16.79 4.86
C LEU A 404 -12.80 17.42 4.93
N HIS A 405 -13.31 17.68 6.14
CA HIS A 405 -14.59 18.35 6.32
C HIS A 405 -14.59 19.79 5.77
N GLU A 406 -13.55 20.57 6.08
CA GLU A 406 -13.41 21.95 5.60
C GLU A 406 -13.33 22.03 4.06
N LEU A 407 -12.61 21.09 3.42
CA LEU A 407 -12.54 21.00 1.97
C LEU A 407 -13.93 20.73 1.36
N ASN A 408 -14.71 19.84 1.97
CA ASN A 408 -16.06 19.52 1.51
C ASN A 408 -17.02 20.72 1.64
N GLU A 409 -16.98 21.44 2.76
CA GLU A 409 -17.78 22.65 2.95
C GLU A 409 -17.39 23.74 1.92
N GLY A 410 -16.10 23.85 1.58
CA GLY A 410 -15.62 24.75 0.54
C GLY A 410 -16.22 24.48 -0.84
N ILE A 411 -16.42 23.20 -1.20
CA ILE A 411 -17.08 22.82 -2.47
C ILE A 411 -18.54 23.30 -2.48
N TYR A 412 -19.28 23.04 -1.40
CA TYR A 412 -20.67 23.49 -1.29
C TYR A 412 -20.81 25.00 -1.38
N ALA A 413 -19.91 25.75 -0.72
CA ALA A 413 -19.86 27.20 -0.82
C ALA A 413 -19.66 27.65 -2.28
N SER A 414 -18.72 27.04 -2.99
CA SER A 414 -18.43 27.33 -4.41
C SER A 414 -19.62 27.04 -5.35
N TRP A 415 -20.38 25.96 -5.09
CA TRP A 415 -21.59 25.66 -5.85
C TRP A 415 -22.73 26.64 -5.55
N LYS A 416 -22.86 27.07 -4.29
CA LYS A 416 -23.88 28.04 -3.88
C LYS A 416 -23.63 29.42 -4.50
N GLU A 417 -22.39 29.88 -4.51
CA GLU A 417 -22.02 31.16 -5.15
C GLU A 417 -22.37 31.18 -6.64
N ARG A 418 -22.07 30.09 -7.36
CA ARG A 418 -22.38 29.98 -8.79
C ARG A 418 -23.86 29.85 -9.09
N THR A 419 -24.62 29.21 -8.21
CA THR A 419 -26.08 29.07 -8.38
C THR A 419 -26.87 30.31 -7.94
N GLY A 420 -26.33 31.12 -7.02
CA GLY A 420 -26.96 32.37 -6.55
C GLY A 420 -26.61 33.64 -7.37
N GLY A 421 -25.68 33.55 -8.32
CA GLY A 421 -25.20 34.69 -9.11
C GLY A 421 -26.09 35.19 -10.26
N ASN A 422 -27.30 34.63 -10.44
CA ASN A 422 -28.16 34.95 -11.60
C ASN A 422 -29.54 35.55 -11.27
N ASP A 423 -29.81 35.91 -10.01
CA ASP A 423 -31.11 36.50 -9.59
C ASP A 423 -31.09 38.05 -9.53
N GLY A 424 -30.23 38.71 -10.31
CA GLY A 424 -29.95 40.13 -10.13
C GLY A 424 -29.75 40.97 -11.38
N MET A 425 -30.45 40.73 -12.50
CA MET A 425 -30.56 41.75 -13.56
C MET A 425 -31.69 41.51 -14.57
N THR A 426 -32.95 41.44 -14.11
CA THR A 426 -34.11 41.72 -14.97
C THR A 426 -35.20 42.43 -14.19
N GLY A 427 -35.52 43.67 -14.60
CA GLY A 427 -36.60 44.52 -14.08
C GLY A 427 -36.03 45.81 -13.46
N GLU A 428 -36.31 47.02 -13.93
CA GLU A 428 -37.43 47.49 -14.75
C GLU A 428 -36.99 48.69 -15.61
N ASP A 429 -37.27 48.61 -16.91
CA ASP A 429 -37.71 49.76 -17.69
C ASP A 429 -39.16 50.08 -17.29
N GLY A 430 -39.47 51.35 -17.02
CA GLY A 430 -40.84 51.86 -17.07
C GLY A 430 -41.20 52.93 -16.04
N GLY A 431 -41.11 54.20 -16.45
CA GLY A 431 -41.70 55.34 -15.73
C GLY A 431 -41.17 56.70 -16.14
#